data_AF-A0A7S3H0Q2-F1
#
_entry.id   AF-A0A7S3H0Q2-F1
#
_cell.length_a   1.000
_cell.length_b   1.000
_cell.length_c   1.000
_cell.angle_alpha   90.00
_cell.angle_beta   90.00
_cell.angle_gamma   90.00
#
_symmetry.space_group_name_H-M   'P 1'
#
loop_
_entity.id
_entity.type
_entity.pdbx_description
1 polymer ?
#
loop_
_entity_poly.entity_id
_entity_poly.type
_entity_poly.pdbx_seq_one_letter_code
_entity_poly.pdbx_strand_id
1 'polypeptide(L)'
;AAAKDAAIAAAMDYFAQVKAAGSEATNAALSVQAAGSEGVKVEASRAAATAAKPYNAMLLRGQRVVYDYVTHSQALAAAGNHLQAEAMTLASSAEQYQMIGQVAQANQIMMTAHSLLSQGDRMRKEALDLRRKVADVQAALPLYQQAEQAAVASAAQQASIAEMELPPPAVY
;
A
#
# COMPACT_ATOMS: atom_id res chain seq x y z
N ALA A 1 -6.74 6.55 -11.25
CA ALA A 1 -6.49 5.10 -11.27
C ALA A 1 -5.08 4.79 -11.78
N ALA A 2 -4.74 5.12 -13.04
CA ALA A 2 -3.45 4.78 -13.67
C ALA A 2 -2.17 5.16 -12.88
N ALA A 3 -2.11 6.35 -12.28
CA ALA A 3 -0.94 6.77 -11.50
C ALA A 3 -0.73 5.97 -10.19
N LYS A 4 -1.80 5.34 -9.66
CA LYS A 4 -1.75 4.55 -8.44
C LYS A 4 -1.41 3.08 -8.74
N ASP A 5 -1.95 2.53 -9.82
CA ASP A 5 -1.58 1.18 -10.29
C ASP A 5 -0.12 1.16 -10.78
N ALA A 6 0.35 2.22 -11.44
CA ALA A 6 1.76 2.39 -11.80
C ALA A 6 2.68 2.47 -10.57
N ALA A 7 2.21 3.02 -9.45
CA ALA A 7 2.99 3.07 -8.21
C ALA A 7 3.13 1.69 -7.57
N ILE A 8 2.09 0.84 -7.66
CA ILE A 8 2.12 -0.55 -7.19
C ILE A 8 3.00 -1.40 -8.11
N ALA A 9 2.90 -1.22 -9.43
CA ALA A 9 3.75 -1.92 -10.40
C ALA A 9 5.22 -1.53 -10.24
N ALA A 10 5.55 -0.24 -10.11
CA ALA A 10 6.92 0.21 -9.87
C ALA A 10 7.47 -0.31 -8.52
N ALA A 11 6.61 -0.45 -7.52
CA ALA A 11 6.94 -1.09 -6.25
C ALA A 11 7.28 -2.59 -6.43
N MET A 12 6.48 -3.31 -7.23
CA MET A 12 6.67 -4.74 -7.53
C MET A 12 7.88 -5.02 -8.43
N ASP A 13 8.18 -4.17 -9.41
CA ASP A 13 9.38 -4.30 -10.24
C ASP A 13 10.65 -4.03 -9.44
N TYR A 14 10.61 -3.03 -8.54
CA TYR A 14 11.70 -2.78 -7.61
C TYR A 14 11.90 -3.97 -6.65
N PHE A 15 10.82 -4.64 -6.23
CA PHE A 15 10.87 -5.85 -5.41
C PHE A 15 11.67 -6.99 -6.04
N ALA A 16 11.54 -7.22 -7.35
CA ALA A 16 12.32 -8.25 -8.05
C ALA A 16 13.83 -7.94 -8.05
N GLN A 17 14.19 -6.66 -8.22
CA GLN A 17 15.58 -6.22 -8.24
C GLN A 17 16.25 -6.32 -6.86
N VAL A 18 15.53 -5.96 -5.80
CA VAL A 18 16.08 -6.01 -4.43
C VAL A 18 16.29 -7.43 -3.93
N LYS A 19 15.38 -8.35 -4.25
CA LYS A 19 15.51 -9.75 -3.85
C LYS A 19 16.79 -10.39 -4.43
N ALA A 20 17.17 -10.02 -5.64
CA ALA A 20 18.41 -10.48 -6.27
C ALA A 20 19.66 -9.92 -5.55
N ALA A 21 19.66 -8.63 -5.19
CA ALA A 21 20.77 -8.01 -4.48
C ALA A 21 20.93 -8.54 -3.03
N GLY A 22 19.82 -8.89 -2.37
CA GLY A 22 19.82 -9.35 -0.99
C GLY A 22 20.46 -10.71 -0.73
N SER A 23 20.45 -11.64 -1.70
CA SER A 23 21.08 -12.97 -1.52
C SER A 23 22.60 -12.95 -1.69
N GLU A 24 23.14 -11.98 -2.43
CA GLU A 24 24.58 -11.82 -2.62
C GLU A 24 25.24 -11.21 -1.38
N ALA A 25 24.51 -10.34 -0.68
CA ALA A 25 24.91 -9.68 0.55
C ALA A 25 25.10 -10.63 1.75
N THR A 26 24.16 -11.52 2.01
CA THR A 26 24.19 -12.36 3.22
C THR A 26 25.38 -13.32 3.27
N ASN A 27 25.83 -13.82 2.12
CA ASN A 27 26.99 -14.72 2.05
C ASN A 27 28.31 -14.01 2.32
N ALA A 28 28.39 -12.73 2.00
CA ALA A 28 29.61 -11.97 2.18
C ALA A 28 29.69 -11.37 3.62
N ALA A 29 28.55 -11.16 4.29
CA ALA A 29 28.45 -10.56 5.63
C ALA A 29 29.05 -11.40 6.76
N LEU A 30 29.09 -12.73 6.60
CA LEU A 30 29.70 -13.63 7.57
C LEU A 30 31.23 -13.50 7.65
N SER A 31 31.89 -12.87 6.67
CA SER A 31 33.35 -12.76 6.62
C SER A 31 33.93 -11.51 7.30
N VAL A 32 33.12 -10.45 7.48
CA VAL A 32 33.62 -9.10 7.87
C VAL A 32 33.36 -8.78 9.33
N GLN A 33 32.34 -9.40 9.94
CA GLN A 33 31.91 -9.14 11.32
C GLN A 33 32.97 -9.53 12.39
N ALA A 34 34.01 -10.27 12.01
CA ALA A 34 35.04 -10.77 12.92
C ALA A 34 36.22 -9.80 13.17
N ALA A 35 36.35 -8.67 12.45
CA ALA A 35 37.60 -7.87 12.47
C ALA A 35 37.46 -6.33 12.62
N GLY A 36 36.26 -5.75 12.74
CA GLY A 36 36.06 -4.30 12.60
C GLY A 36 36.31 -3.42 13.85
N SER A 37 37.05 -2.31 13.67
CA SER A 37 37.24 -1.23 14.64
C SER A 37 35.97 -0.35 14.81
N GLU A 38 35.97 0.58 15.78
CA GLU A 38 34.81 1.42 16.07
C GLU A 38 34.41 2.33 14.89
N GLY A 39 35.39 2.81 14.10
CA GLY A 39 35.13 3.58 12.87
C GLY A 39 34.43 2.77 11.77
N VAL A 40 34.81 1.50 11.60
CA VAL A 40 34.15 0.56 10.66
C VAL A 40 32.68 0.35 11.04
N LYS A 41 32.36 0.32 12.34
CA LYS A 41 30.98 0.20 12.84
C LYS A 41 30.15 1.45 12.55
N VAL A 42 30.75 2.65 12.62
CA VAL A 42 30.06 3.92 12.34
C VAL A 42 29.71 4.03 10.86
N GLU A 43 30.64 3.74 9.94
CA GLU A 43 30.38 3.81 8.50
C GLU A 43 29.44 2.69 8.01
N ALA A 44 29.57 1.48 8.54
CA ALA A 44 28.61 0.41 8.30
C ALA A 44 27.19 0.82 8.74
N SER A 45 27.06 1.47 9.90
CA SER A 45 25.77 1.98 10.40
C SER A 45 25.21 3.11 9.52
N ARG A 46 26.07 4.00 9.01
CA ARG A 46 25.68 5.10 8.11
C ARG A 46 25.23 4.58 6.73
N ALA A 47 25.93 3.58 6.19
CA ALA A 47 25.57 2.92 4.94
C ALA A 47 24.25 2.14 5.07
N ALA A 48 24.09 1.38 6.15
CA ALA A 48 22.82 0.74 6.52
C ALA A 48 21.66 1.75 6.58
N ALA A 49 21.83 2.84 7.33
CA ALA A 49 20.82 3.88 7.48
C ALA A 49 20.45 4.53 6.13
N THR A 50 21.42 4.69 5.23
CA THR A 50 21.18 5.26 3.90
C THR A 50 20.45 4.27 2.99
N ALA A 51 20.79 2.99 3.02
CA ALA A 51 20.11 1.94 2.27
C ALA A 51 18.67 1.71 2.75
N ALA A 52 18.38 1.94 4.04
CA ALA A 52 17.03 1.83 4.59
C ALA A 52 16.07 2.96 4.16
N LYS A 53 16.58 4.16 3.83
CA LYS A 53 15.76 5.34 3.48
C LYS A 53 14.70 5.09 2.40
N PRO A 54 15.01 4.53 1.22
CA PRO A 54 14.00 4.29 0.19
C PRO A 54 12.90 3.33 0.63
N TYR A 55 13.23 2.30 1.43
CA TYR A 55 12.23 1.36 1.95
C TYR A 55 11.31 2.02 2.96
N ASN A 56 11.86 2.79 3.89
CA ASN A 56 11.07 3.54 4.87
C ASN A 56 10.13 4.55 4.17
N ALA A 57 10.61 5.24 3.13
CA ALA A 57 9.78 6.13 2.34
C ALA A 57 8.64 5.39 1.61
N MET A 58 8.92 4.22 1.04
CA MET A 58 7.90 3.40 0.39
C MET A 58 6.90 2.80 1.38
N LEU A 59 7.34 2.42 2.58
CA LEU A 59 6.49 1.91 3.64
C LEU A 59 5.51 2.99 4.13
N LEU A 60 5.99 4.21 4.35
CA LEU A 60 5.14 5.37 4.67
C LEU A 60 4.15 5.68 3.55
N ARG A 61 4.59 5.60 2.30
CA ARG A 61 3.70 5.77 1.14
C ARG A 61 2.64 4.66 1.08
N GLY A 62 3.02 3.42 1.33
CA GLY A 62 2.11 2.28 1.39
C GLY A 62 1.07 2.44 2.49
N GLN A 63 1.49 2.83 3.69
CA GLN A 63 0.59 3.13 4.81
C GLN A 63 -0.41 4.25 4.47
N ARG A 64 0.06 5.32 3.82
CA ARG A 64 -0.82 6.40 3.36
C ARG A 64 -1.83 5.93 2.33
N VAL A 65 -1.42 5.14 1.34
CA VAL A 65 -2.32 4.57 0.34
C VAL A 65 -3.38 3.68 1.00
N VAL A 66 -2.97 2.83 1.95
CA VAL A 66 -3.88 2.00 2.74
C VAL A 66 -4.90 2.86 3.48
N TYR A 67 -4.45 3.90 4.19
CA TYR A 67 -5.33 4.82 4.90
C TYR A 67 -6.33 5.50 3.96
N ASP A 68 -5.85 6.10 2.87
CA ASP A 68 -6.69 6.80 1.91
C ASP A 68 -7.75 5.87 1.29
N TYR A 69 -7.36 4.63 0.97
CA TYR A 69 -8.27 3.66 0.35
C TYR A 69 -9.28 3.09 1.33
N VAL A 70 -8.88 2.85 2.58
CA VAL A 70 -9.80 2.41 3.64
C VAL A 70 -10.83 3.49 3.92
N THR A 71 -10.40 4.74 4.09
CA THR A 71 -11.31 5.87 4.32
C THR A 71 -12.27 6.06 3.15
N HIS A 72 -11.77 6.00 1.91
CA HIS A 72 -12.61 6.14 0.72
C HIS A 72 -13.60 4.96 0.58
N SER A 73 -13.16 3.73 0.83
CA SER A 73 -14.02 2.55 0.83
C SER A 73 -15.14 2.66 1.86
N GLN A 74 -14.85 3.13 3.07
CA GLN A 74 -15.85 3.37 4.11
C GLN A 74 -16.86 4.45 3.70
N ALA A 75 -16.38 5.56 3.12
CA ALA A 75 -17.24 6.62 2.63
C ALA A 75 -18.18 6.13 1.52
N LEU A 76 -17.66 5.37 0.55
CA LEU A 76 -18.47 4.77 -0.52
C LEU A 76 -19.49 3.76 0.02
N ALA A 77 -19.09 2.93 0.99
CA ALA A 77 -20.01 1.98 1.61
C ALA A 77 -21.13 2.69 2.37
N ALA A 78 -20.81 3.74 3.13
CA ALA A 78 -21.80 4.54 3.85
C ALA A 78 -22.77 5.25 2.90
N ALA A 79 -22.25 5.91 1.86
CA ALA A 79 -23.07 6.56 0.84
C ALA A 79 -23.93 5.55 0.07
N GLY A 80 -23.37 4.39 -0.30
CA GLY A 80 -24.12 3.34 -0.96
C GLY A 80 -25.27 2.79 -0.12
N ASN A 81 -25.05 2.60 1.19
CA ASN A 81 -26.11 2.19 2.12
C ASN A 81 -27.19 3.27 2.26
N HIS A 82 -26.81 4.55 2.27
CA HIS A 82 -27.76 5.66 2.31
C HIS A 82 -28.67 5.67 1.07
N LEU A 83 -28.09 5.54 -0.13
CA LEU A 83 -28.86 5.48 -1.38
C LEU A 83 -29.80 4.27 -1.42
N GLN A 84 -29.36 3.12 -0.90
CA GLN A 84 -30.22 1.94 -0.80
C GLN A 84 -31.38 2.17 0.18
N ALA A 85 -31.15 2.83 1.32
CA ALA A 85 -32.22 3.17 2.26
C ALA A 85 -33.23 4.15 1.63
N GLU A 86 -32.75 5.21 0.96
CA GLU A 86 -33.61 6.15 0.23
C GLU A 86 -34.41 5.45 -0.88
N ALA A 87 -33.78 4.54 -1.62
CA ALA A 87 -34.45 3.73 -2.63
C ALA A 87 -35.59 2.91 -2.04
N MET A 88 -35.39 2.30 -0.86
CA MET A 88 -36.44 1.54 -0.16
C MET A 88 -37.58 2.45 0.31
N THR A 89 -37.27 3.64 0.82
CA THR A 89 -38.28 4.62 1.20
C THR A 89 -39.11 5.08 0.00
N LEU A 90 -38.48 5.36 -1.14
CA LEU A 90 -39.18 5.71 -2.38
C LEU A 90 -40.01 4.54 -2.91
N ALA A 91 -39.50 3.32 -2.86
CA ALA A 91 -40.27 2.15 -3.28
C ALA A 91 -41.55 1.99 -2.43
N SER A 92 -41.45 2.15 -1.11
CA SER A 92 -42.61 2.09 -0.21
C SER A 92 -43.61 3.22 -0.49
N SER A 93 -43.15 4.43 -0.80
CA SER A 93 -44.08 5.52 -1.17
C SER A 93 -44.75 5.26 -2.52
N ALA A 94 -44.03 4.69 -3.50
CA ALA A 94 -44.62 4.29 -4.77
C ALA A 94 -45.74 3.25 -4.61
N GLU A 95 -45.58 2.27 -3.72
CA GLU A 95 -46.63 1.29 -3.40
C GLU A 95 -47.89 1.98 -2.86
N GLN A 96 -47.73 2.98 -2.00
CA GLN A 96 -48.86 3.78 -1.50
C GLN A 96 -49.56 4.57 -2.62
N TYR A 97 -48.78 5.20 -3.51
CA TYR A 97 -49.31 5.88 -4.68
C TYR A 97 -50.06 4.92 -5.61
N GLN A 98 -49.57 3.69 -5.76
CA GLN A 98 -50.22 2.66 -6.55
C GLN A 98 -51.56 2.24 -5.93
N MET A 99 -51.63 2.10 -4.59
CA MET A 99 -52.88 1.78 -3.89
C MET A 99 -53.98 2.82 -4.05
N ILE A 100 -53.63 4.11 -4.15
CA ILE A 100 -54.61 5.20 -4.35
C ILE A 100 -54.91 5.47 -5.84
N GLY A 101 -54.46 4.59 -6.75
CA GLY A 101 -54.71 4.69 -8.19
C GLY A 101 -53.81 5.67 -8.94
N GLN A 102 -52.80 6.24 -8.27
CA GLN A 102 -51.82 7.16 -8.87
C GLN A 102 -50.65 6.41 -9.53
N VAL A 103 -50.98 5.53 -10.48
CA VAL A 103 -50.03 4.59 -11.10
C VAL A 103 -48.89 5.30 -11.87
N ALA A 104 -49.17 6.42 -12.53
CA ALA A 104 -48.13 7.17 -13.26
C ALA A 104 -47.06 7.75 -12.32
N GLN A 105 -47.47 8.31 -11.18
CA GLN A 105 -46.56 8.82 -10.16
C GLN A 105 -45.80 7.69 -9.47
N ALA A 106 -46.48 6.59 -9.12
CA ALA A 106 -45.86 5.39 -8.57
C ALA A 106 -44.72 4.86 -9.48
N ASN A 107 -44.96 4.79 -10.79
CA ASN A 107 -43.95 4.35 -11.75
C ASN A 107 -42.72 5.28 -11.81
N GLN A 108 -42.93 6.60 -11.77
CA GLN A 108 -41.82 7.57 -11.76
C GLN A 108 -40.98 7.44 -10.47
N ILE A 109 -41.63 7.28 -9.33
CA ILE A 109 -40.96 7.09 -8.04
C ILE A 109 -40.19 5.77 -8.04
N MET A 110 -40.77 4.67 -8.54
CA MET A 110 -40.08 3.39 -8.66
C MET A 110 -38.86 3.45 -9.59
N MET A 111 -38.94 4.16 -10.72
CA MET A 111 -37.77 4.37 -11.58
C MET A 111 -36.65 5.11 -10.85
N THR A 112 -37.00 6.10 -10.03
CA THR A 112 -36.04 6.84 -9.22
C THR A 112 -35.42 5.92 -8.16
N ALA A 113 -36.23 5.12 -7.46
CA ALA A 113 -35.77 4.13 -6.50
C ALA A 113 -34.78 3.13 -7.12
N HIS A 114 -35.09 2.57 -8.30
CA HIS A 114 -34.18 1.67 -9.01
C HIS A 114 -32.86 2.35 -9.41
N SER A 115 -32.90 3.61 -9.83
CA SER A 115 -31.69 4.38 -10.15
C SER A 115 -30.80 4.57 -8.91
N LEU A 116 -31.37 4.93 -7.76
CA LEU A 116 -30.64 5.07 -6.51
C LEU A 116 -30.06 3.73 -6.03
N LEU A 117 -30.83 2.65 -6.13
CA LEU A 117 -30.37 1.30 -5.79
C LEU A 117 -29.17 0.89 -6.67
N SER A 118 -29.25 1.11 -7.99
CA SER A 118 -28.16 0.83 -8.93
C SER A 118 -26.91 1.67 -8.65
N GLN A 119 -27.08 2.93 -8.24
CA GLN A 119 -25.98 3.78 -7.81
C GLN A 119 -25.34 3.25 -6.52
N GLY A 120 -26.14 2.92 -5.52
CA GLY A 120 -25.66 2.33 -4.26
C GLY A 120 -24.88 1.03 -4.47
N ASP A 121 -25.37 0.16 -5.36
CA ASP A 121 -24.67 -1.09 -5.72
C ASP A 121 -23.32 -0.85 -6.39
N ARG A 122 -23.21 0.18 -7.25
CA ARG A 122 -21.93 0.57 -7.86
C ARG A 122 -20.95 1.06 -6.80
N MET A 123 -21.40 1.93 -5.90
CA MET A 123 -20.55 2.43 -4.80
C MET A 123 -20.08 1.29 -3.88
N ARG A 124 -20.96 0.34 -3.58
CA ARG A 124 -20.61 -0.86 -2.80
C ARG A 124 -19.57 -1.73 -3.51
N LYS A 125 -19.71 -1.94 -4.82
CA LYS A 125 -18.72 -2.69 -5.62
C LYS A 125 -17.36 -2.00 -5.63
N GLU A 126 -17.33 -0.68 -5.80
CA GLU A 126 -16.09 0.10 -5.76
C GLU A 126 -15.45 0.08 -4.37
N ALA A 127 -16.25 0.17 -3.31
CA ALA A 127 -15.77 0.02 -1.93
C ALA A 127 -15.10 -1.34 -1.69
N LEU A 128 -15.66 -2.42 -2.25
CA LEU A 128 -15.08 -3.76 -2.18
C LEU A 128 -13.78 -3.89 -2.99
N ASP A 129 -13.72 -3.28 -4.17
CA ASP A 129 -12.50 -3.26 -4.98
C ASP A 129 -11.35 -2.57 -4.25
N LEU A 130 -11.61 -1.41 -3.63
CA LEU A 130 -10.63 -0.70 -2.82
C LEU A 130 -10.14 -1.53 -1.62
N ARG A 131 -11.05 -2.27 -0.96
CA ARG A 131 -10.66 -3.19 0.12
C ARG A 131 -9.74 -4.31 -0.35
N ARG A 132 -9.98 -4.87 -1.54
CA ARG A 132 -9.08 -5.88 -2.12
C ARG A 132 -7.69 -5.31 -2.39
N LYS A 133 -7.62 -4.12 -3.00
CA LYS A 133 -6.35 -3.43 -3.24
C LYS A 133 -5.58 -3.13 -1.95
N VAL A 134 -6.28 -2.77 -0.88
CA VAL A 134 -5.67 -2.59 0.45
C VAL A 134 -5.09 -3.91 0.96
N ALA A 135 -5.81 -5.03 0.82
CA ALA A 135 -5.32 -6.34 1.23
C ALA A 135 -4.07 -6.75 0.45
N ASP A 136 -4.00 -6.45 -0.85
CA ASP A 136 -2.83 -6.72 -1.69
C ASP A 136 -1.61 -5.91 -1.20
N VAL A 137 -1.79 -4.63 -0.90
CA VAL A 137 -0.71 -3.78 -0.34
C VAL A 137 -0.27 -4.27 1.04
N GLN A 138 -1.21 -4.65 1.91
CA GLN A 138 -0.90 -5.19 3.23
C GLN A 138 -0.14 -6.52 3.14
N ALA A 139 -0.51 -7.40 2.20
CA ALA A 139 0.18 -8.65 1.95
C ALA A 139 1.62 -8.44 1.44
N ALA A 140 1.88 -7.32 0.76
CA ALA A 140 3.22 -6.96 0.28
C ALA A 140 4.12 -6.33 1.36
N LEU A 141 3.58 -5.81 2.47
CA LEU A 141 4.38 -5.12 3.50
C LEU A 141 5.48 -5.99 4.15
N PRO A 142 5.21 -7.26 4.55
CA PRO A 142 6.26 -8.11 5.12
C PRO A 142 7.42 -8.36 4.14
N LEU A 143 7.11 -8.49 2.86
CA LEU A 143 8.11 -8.65 1.80
C LEU A 143 9.00 -7.41 1.68
N TYR A 144 8.40 -6.21 1.83
CA TYR A 144 9.15 -4.95 1.87
C TYR A 144 10.10 -4.85 3.06
N GLN A 145 9.67 -5.29 4.23
CA GLN A 145 10.52 -5.32 5.43
C GLN A 145 11.69 -6.30 5.28
N GLN A 146 11.46 -7.46 4.68
CA GLN A 146 12.53 -8.42 4.37
C GLN A 146 13.53 -7.85 3.36
N ALA A 147 13.03 -7.17 2.33
CA ALA A 147 13.85 -6.50 1.32
C ALA A 147 14.70 -5.36 1.93
N GLU A 148 14.13 -4.57 2.83
CA GLU A 148 14.85 -3.55 3.61
C GLU A 148 15.98 -4.18 4.43
N GLN A 149 15.69 -5.23 5.20
CA GLN A 149 16.68 -5.91 6.03
C GLN A 149 17.85 -6.45 5.21
N ALA A 150 17.57 -7.02 4.03
CA ALA A 150 18.60 -7.53 3.14
C ALA A 150 19.47 -6.40 2.55
N ALA A 151 18.85 -5.29 2.12
CA ALA A 151 19.58 -4.13 1.60
C ALA A 151 20.43 -3.44 2.67
N VAL A 152 19.91 -3.32 3.89
CA VAL A 152 20.63 -2.81 5.07
C VAL A 152 21.85 -3.69 5.38
N ALA A 153 21.67 -5.00 5.41
CA ALA A 153 22.75 -5.95 5.65
C ALA A 153 23.84 -5.84 4.56
N SER A 154 23.45 -5.76 3.29
CA SER A 154 24.37 -5.56 2.17
C SER A 154 25.19 -4.28 2.27
N ALA A 155 24.54 -3.15 2.55
CA ALA A 155 25.19 -1.86 2.58
C ALA A 155 26.14 -1.73 3.77
N ALA A 156 25.71 -2.20 4.95
CA ALA A 156 26.57 -2.28 6.13
C ALA A 156 27.84 -3.07 5.85
N GLN A 157 27.69 -4.15 5.08
CA GLN A 157 28.79 -5.03 4.77
C GLN A 157 29.74 -4.42 3.73
N GLN A 158 29.24 -3.89 2.62
CA GLN A 158 30.10 -3.23 1.63
C GLN A 158 30.91 -2.08 2.25
N ALA A 159 30.28 -1.29 3.12
CA ALA A 159 30.97 -0.22 3.84
C ALA A 159 32.04 -0.75 4.79
N SER A 160 31.79 -1.88 5.47
CA SER A 160 32.80 -2.48 6.35
C SER A 160 33.98 -3.08 5.60
N ILE A 161 33.78 -3.60 4.38
CA ILE A 161 34.87 -4.05 3.50
C ILE A 161 35.69 -2.85 3.01
N ALA A 162 35.03 -1.81 2.52
CA ALA A 162 35.70 -0.62 1.98
C ALA A 162 36.58 0.09 3.03
N GLU A 163 36.11 0.16 4.28
CA GLU A 163 36.86 0.78 5.38
C GLU A 163 38.05 -0.07 5.83
N MET A 164 38.01 -1.40 5.62
CA MET A 164 39.13 -2.30 5.90
C MET A 164 40.23 -2.26 4.82
N GLU A 165 39.90 -1.85 3.60
CA GLU A 165 40.84 -1.71 2.46
C GLU A 165 41.59 -0.37 2.41
N LEU A 166 41.18 0.63 3.21
CA LEU A 166 41.89 1.91 3.30
C LEU A 166 43.25 1.72 4.02
N PRO A 167 44.39 2.11 3.41
CA PRO A 167 45.67 2.08 4.10
C PRO A 167 45.61 2.99 5.34
N PRO A 168 46.29 2.64 6.45
CA PRO A 168 46.22 3.41 7.68
C PRO A 168 46.61 4.87 7.40
N PRO A 169 45.96 5.85 8.07
CA PRO A 169 46.27 7.25 7.86
C PRO A 169 47.77 7.45 8.07
N ALA A 170 48.46 7.96 7.03
CA ALA A 170 49.87 8.28 7.11
C ALA A 170 50.05 9.29 8.23
N VAL A 171 50.63 8.84 9.34
CA VAL A 171 51.06 9.69 10.44
C VAL A 171 52.25 10.49 9.91
N TYR A 172 52.00 11.76 9.53
CA TYR A 172 53.04 12.74 9.24
C TYR A 172 53.53 13.41 10.52
#